data_AF-A0A0H2ZCG7-F1
#
_entry.id   AF-A0A0H2ZCG7-F1
#
_cell.length_a   1.000
_cell.length_b   1.000
_cell.length_c   1.000
_cell.angle_alpha   90.00
_cell.angle_beta   90.00
_cell.angle_gamma   90.00
#
_symmetry.space_group_name_H-M   'P 1'
#
loop_
_entity.id
_entity.type
_entity.pdbx_description
1 polymer ?
#
loop_
_entity_poly.entity_id
_entity_poly.type
_entity_poly.pdbx_seq_one_letter_code
_entity_poly.pdbx_strand_id
1 'polypeptide(L)'
;MVCSAFDVARSCYYVHRLRRRRVDARRVALRSQLNQLFYQSRGSAGSRSILGMLREEGVTIGRFRVRRLMRELGLVSKQPGSHAYRQAMLSGRISQIG
;
A
#
# COMPACT_ATOMS: atom_id res chain seq x y z
N MET A 1 10.54 22.97 -31.91
CA MET A 1 10.89 24.35 -32.31
C MET A 1 11.37 25.20 -31.13
N VAL A 2 10.84 25.06 -29.91
CA VAL A 2 11.23 25.90 -28.75
C VAL A 2 12.73 25.87 -28.43
N CYS A 3 13.39 24.70 -28.32
CA CYS A 3 14.81 24.65 -27.94
C CYS A 3 15.74 25.29 -28.98
N SER A 4 15.45 25.13 -30.28
CA SER A 4 16.22 25.74 -31.37
C SER A 4 16.07 27.26 -31.43
N ALA A 5 14.92 27.81 -31.02
CA ALA A 5 14.69 29.25 -30.98
C ALA A 5 15.50 29.96 -29.88
N PHE A 6 15.91 29.23 -28.84
CA PHE A 6 16.72 29.73 -27.72
C PHE A 6 18.18 29.23 -27.77
N ASP A 7 18.58 28.62 -28.89
CA ASP A 7 19.90 28.02 -29.07
C ASP A 7 20.31 27.03 -27.96
N VAL A 8 19.34 26.27 -27.46
CA VAL A 8 19.53 25.24 -26.43
C VAL A 8 19.50 23.85 -27.06
N ALA A 9 20.54 23.05 -26.79
CA ALA A 9 20.54 21.63 -27.14
C ALA A 9 19.36 20.89 -26.49
N ARG A 10 18.59 20.13 -27.29
CA ARG A 10 17.42 19.35 -26.79
C ARG A 10 17.78 18.43 -25.63
N SER A 11 18.96 17.80 -25.66
CA SER A 11 19.46 16.93 -24.59
C SER A 11 19.59 17.68 -23.27
N CYS A 12 20.17 18.88 -23.29
CA CYS A 12 20.31 19.76 -22.12
C CYS A 12 18.93 20.14 -21.56
N TYR A 13 17.97 20.48 -22.42
CA TYR A 13 16.60 20.79 -21.98
C TYR A 13 15.93 19.62 -21.24
N TYR A 14 16.01 18.40 -21.77
CA TYR A 14 15.40 17.24 -21.12
C TYR A 14 16.13 16.83 -19.83
N VAL A 15 17.46 16.92 -19.78
CA VAL A 15 18.25 16.71 -18.56
C VAL A 15 17.88 17.74 -17.49
N HIS A 16 17.80 19.01 -17.87
CA HIS A 16 17.41 20.09 -16.97
C HIS A 16 15.97 19.92 -16.45
N ARG A 17 15.04 19.54 -17.32
CA ARG A 17 13.64 19.27 -16.95
C ARG A 17 13.50 18.05 -16.04
N LEU A 18 14.31 17.00 -16.25
CA LEU A 18 14.37 15.85 -15.36
C LEU A 18 14.92 16.23 -13.99
N ARG A 19 15.98 17.05 -13.92
CA ARG A 19 16.55 17.58 -12.67
C ARG A 19 15.58 18.50 -11.93
N ARG A 20 14.76 19.27 -12.66
CA ARG A 20 13.68 20.10 -12.10
C ARG A 20 12.44 19.31 -11.69
N ARG A 21 12.44 17.97 -11.72
CA ARG A 21 11.33 17.19 -11.15
C ARG A 21 11.16 17.61 -9.69
N ARG A 22 10.10 18.37 -9.43
CA ARG A 22 9.71 18.75 -8.08
C ARG A 22 9.32 17.49 -7.33
N VAL A 23 9.73 17.42 -6.06
CA VAL A 23 9.25 16.40 -5.14
C VAL A 23 7.72 16.55 -5.05
N ASP A 24 6.99 15.50 -5.39
CA ASP A 24 5.54 15.46 -5.21
C ASP A 24 5.26 15.31 -3.71
N ALA A 25 5.10 16.45 -3.03
CA ALA A 25 4.89 16.51 -1.59
C ALA A 25 3.68 15.68 -1.14
N ARG A 26 2.61 15.66 -1.95
CA ARG A 26 1.42 14.85 -1.69
C ARG A 26 1.75 13.36 -1.72
N ARG A 27 2.57 12.93 -2.67
CA ARG A 27 3.02 11.53 -2.74
C ARG A 27 3.89 11.17 -1.55
N VAL A 28 4.77 12.06 -1.09
CA VAL A 28 5.62 11.82 0.10
C VAL A 28 4.75 11.70 1.36
N ALA A 29 3.79 12.61 1.55
CA ALA A 29 2.85 12.56 2.67
C ALA A 29 2.03 11.25 2.67
N LEU A 30 1.50 10.84 1.52
CA LEU A 30 0.78 9.58 1.37
C LEU A 30 1.64 8.35 1.70
N ARG A 31 2.93 8.36 1.33
CA ARG A 31 3.86 7.28 1.69
C ARG A 31 4.07 7.21 3.20
N SER A 32 4.24 8.36 3.85
CA SER A 32 4.43 8.45 5.30
C SER A 32 3.20 7.94 6.07
N GLN A 33 2.00 8.44 5.73
CA GLN A 33 0.74 7.99 6.33
C GLN A 33 0.52 6.48 6.16
N LEU A 34 0.70 5.98 4.95
CA LEU A 34 0.54 4.55 4.65
C LEU A 34 1.51 3.70 5.48
N ASN A 35 2.77 4.13 5.60
CA ASN A 35 3.77 3.44 6.40
C ASN A 35 3.38 3.40 7.88
N GLN A 36 2.92 4.52 8.42
CA GLN A 36 2.44 4.62 9.79
C GLN A 36 1.28 3.65 10.06
N LEU A 37 0.25 3.67 9.21
CA LEU A 37 -0.90 2.76 9.31
C LEU A 37 -0.49 1.28 9.24
N PHE A 38 0.47 0.96 8.37
CA PHE A 38 0.98 -0.41 8.26
C PHE A 38 1.67 -0.88 9.55
N TYR A 39 2.50 -0.05 10.16
CA TYR A 39 3.15 -0.38 11.44
C TYR A 39 2.18 -0.40 12.62
N GLN A 40 1.18 0.50 12.65
CA GLN A 40 0.10 0.45 13.63
C GLN A 40 -0.68 -0.87 13.57
N SER A 41 -0.87 -1.41 12.36
CA SER A 41 -1.49 -2.73 12.17
C SER A 41 -0.59 -3.93 12.51
N ARG A 42 0.62 -3.69 13.03
CA ARG A 42 1.66 -4.71 13.28
C ARG A 42 2.02 -5.52 12.02
N GLY A 43 1.96 -4.88 10.85
CA GLY A 43 2.31 -5.50 9.57
C GLY A 43 1.27 -6.48 9.00
N SER A 44 0.06 -6.52 9.55
CA SER A 44 -1.03 -7.39 9.08
C SER A 44 -1.97 -6.72 8.08
N ALA A 45 -1.96 -5.38 7.98
CA ALA A 45 -2.85 -4.66 7.08
C ALA A 45 -2.39 -4.76 5.61
N GLY A 46 -3.24 -5.40 4.80
CA GLY A 46 -3.10 -5.40 3.35
C GLY A 46 -3.68 -4.15 2.69
N SER A 47 -3.54 -4.07 1.36
CA SER A 47 -4.03 -2.93 0.54
C SER A 47 -5.51 -2.56 0.72
N ARG A 48 -6.37 -3.52 1.11
CA ARG A 48 -7.80 -3.25 1.39
C ARG A 48 -7.99 -2.59 2.76
N SER A 49 -7.34 -3.11 3.79
CA SER A 49 -7.41 -2.56 5.15
C SER A 49 -6.82 -1.16 5.21
N ILE A 50 -5.63 -0.96 4.61
CA ILE A 50 -4.99 0.35 4.50
C ILE A 50 -5.86 1.36 3.73
N LEU A 51 -6.55 0.91 2.68
CA LEU A 51 -7.50 1.79 1.96
C LEU A 51 -8.65 2.25 2.87
N GLY A 52 -9.18 1.35 3.71
CA GLY A 52 -10.21 1.70 4.69
C GLY A 52 -9.72 2.74 5.68
N MET A 53 -8.57 2.47 6.31
CA MET A 53 -7.92 3.38 7.26
C MET A 53 -7.64 4.76 6.64
N LEU A 54 -7.11 4.81 5.41
CA LEU A 54 -6.88 6.08 4.72
C LEU A 54 -8.18 6.84 4.43
N ARG A 55 -9.29 6.14 4.17
CA ARG A 55 -10.60 6.80 3.97
C ARG A 55 -11.17 7.35 5.28
N GLU A 56 -10.94 6.65 6.40
CA GLU A 56 -11.29 7.13 7.74
C GLU A 56 -10.50 8.41 8.09
N GLU A 57 -9.25 8.51 7.64
CA GLU A 57 -8.44 9.74 7.71
C GLU A 57 -8.82 10.82 6.67
N GLY A 58 -9.89 10.62 5.88
CA GLY A 58 -10.38 11.59 4.89
C GLY A 58 -9.59 11.60 3.56
N VAL A 59 -8.71 10.63 3.33
CA VAL A 59 -7.90 10.56 2.11
C VAL A 59 -8.66 9.85 0.98
N THR A 60 -9.00 10.60 -0.07
CA THR A 60 -9.56 10.03 -1.29
C THR A 60 -8.48 9.35 -2.13
N ILE A 61 -8.40 8.02 -2.06
CA ILE A 61 -7.46 7.21 -2.84
C ILE A 61 -8.10 5.91 -3.33
N GLY A 62 -7.60 5.37 -4.45
CA GLY A 62 -8.01 4.08 -5.00
C GLY A 62 -7.11 2.93 -4.56
N ARG A 63 -7.67 1.71 -4.47
CA ARG A 63 -6.96 0.49 -4.04
C ARG A 63 -5.68 0.22 -4.83
N PHE A 64 -5.71 0.40 -6.16
CA PHE A 64 -4.54 0.15 -7.01
C PHE A 64 -3.38 1.10 -6.71
N ARG A 65 -3.69 2.35 -6.36
CA ARG A 65 -2.69 3.34 -5.95
C ARG A 65 -2.06 2.97 -4.61
N VAL A 66 -2.88 2.55 -3.63
CA VAL A 66 -2.41 2.02 -2.35
C VAL A 66 -1.49 0.82 -2.56
N ARG A 67 -1.91 -0.17 -3.36
CA ARG A 67 -1.11 -1.37 -3.67
C ARG A 67 0.22 -1.01 -4.34
N ARG A 68 0.22 -0.03 -5.26
CA ARG A 68 1.47 0.46 -5.88
C ARG A 68 2.39 1.10 -4.84
N LEU A 69 1.86 1.97 -3.97
CA LEU A 69 2.63 2.61 -2.90
C LEU A 69 3.20 1.59 -1.91
N MET A 70 2.43 0.59 -1.49
CA MET A 70 2.91 -0.51 -0.65
C MET A 70 4.10 -1.22 -1.29
N ARG A 71 4.02 -1.57 -2.59
CA ARG A 71 5.12 -2.20 -3.32
C ARG A 71 6.36 -1.32 -3.40
N GLU A 72 6.18 -0.03 -3.68
CA GLU A 72 7.28 0.93 -3.73
C GLU A 72 7.94 1.17 -2.37
N LEU A 73 7.24 0.88 -1.27
CA LEU A 73 7.76 0.92 0.10
C LEU A 73 8.27 -0.45 0.58
N GLY A 74 8.15 -1.51 -0.22
CA GLY A 74 8.54 -2.87 0.18
C GLY A 74 7.64 -3.49 1.26
N LEU A 75 6.42 -2.98 1.45
CA LEU A 75 5.51 -3.45 2.50
C LEU A 75 4.77 -4.71 2.07
N VAL A 76 4.96 -5.79 2.83
CA VAL A 76 4.31 -7.08 2.62
C VAL A 76 3.54 -7.46 3.88
N SER A 77 2.23 -7.67 3.72
CA SER A 77 1.35 -8.10 4.80
C SER A 77 1.70 -9.51 5.26
N LYS A 78 1.96 -9.67 6.56
CA LYS A 78 2.22 -10.97 7.21
C LYS A 78 1.04 -11.33 8.08
N GLN A 79 0.02 -11.96 7.49
CA GLN A 79 -1.06 -12.53 8.30
C GLN A 79 -0.59 -13.88 8.86
N PRO A 80 -0.89 -14.18 10.14
CA PRO A 80 -0.71 -15.53 10.65
C PRO A 80 -1.51 -16.49 9.77
N GLY A 81 -0.88 -17.57 9.32
CA GLY A 81 -1.55 -18.62 8.55
C GLY A 81 -2.74 -19.19 9.32
N SER A 82 -3.68 -19.80 8.60
CA SER A 82 -4.83 -20.48 9.21
C SER A 82 -4.36 -21.46 10.28
N HIS A 83 -4.92 -21.36 11.49
CA HIS A 83 -4.53 -22.20 12.62
C HIS A 83 -4.76 -23.68 12.26
N ALA A 84 -3.71 -24.49 12.35
CA ALA A 84 -3.73 -25.92 11.99
C ALA A 84 -4.44 -26.79 13.05
N TYR A 85 -5.52 -26.30 13.67
CA TYR A 85 -6.27 -27.11 14.61
C TYR A 85 -7.13 -28.12 13.85
N ARG A 86 -6.82 -29.41 14.04
CA ARG A 86 -7.61 -30.53 13.56
C ARG A 86 -8.89 -30.57 14.39
N GLN A 87 -10.05 -30.28 13.79
CA GLN A 87 -11.33 -30.38 14.47
C GLN A 87 -11.49 -31.82 15.00
N ALA A 88 -11.53 -31.98 16.33
CA ALA A 88 -11.90 -33.24 16.92
C ALA A 88 -13.38 -33.48 16.59
N MET A 89 -13.68 -34.48 15.75
CA MET A 89 -15.04 -34.97 15.59
C MET A 89 -15.51 -35.47 16.96
N LEU A 90 -16.39 -34.72 17.61
CA LEU A 90 -17.17 -35.19 18.75
C LEU A 90 -18.18 -36.23 18.25
N SER A 91 -17.73 -37.43 17.90
CA SER A 91 -18.59 -38.62 17.76
C SER A 91 -18.78 -39.23 19.14
N GLY A 92 -19.42 -38.48 20.03
CA GLY A 92 -19.96 -38.99 21.29
C GLY A 92 -21.33 -39.60 21.03
N ARG A 93 -21.42 -40.93 21.07
CA ARG A 93 -22.68 -41.68 21.14
C ARG A 93 -23.57 -41.07 22.23
N ILE A 94 -24.68 -40.45 21.84
CA ILE A 94 -25.77 -40.19 22.79
C ILE A 94 -26.49 -41.53 22.95
N SER A 95 -26.02 -42.30 23.92
CA SER A 95 -26.75 -43.43 24.47
C SER A 95 -28.08 -42.95 25.06
N GLN A 96 -29.11 -43.74 24.83
CA GLN A 96 -30.47 -43.57 25.35
C GLN A 96 -30.51 -43.19 26.83
N ILE A 97 -31.36 -42.23 27.19
CA ILE A 97 -31.94 -42.12 28.53
C ILE A 97 -33.38 -41.58 28.38
N GLY A 98 -34.36 -42.37 28.83
CA GLY A 98 -35.74 -41.94 29.14
C GLY A 98 -36.79 -42.30 28.12
#